data_AF-A0A5C7YEZ5-F1
#
_entry.id   AF-A0A5C7YEZ5-F1
#
_cell.length_a   1.000
_cell.length_b   1.000
_cell.length_c   1.000
_cell.angle_alpha   90.00
_cell.angle_beta   90.00
_cell.angle_gamma   90.00
#
_symmetry.space_group_name_H-M   'P 1'
#
loop_
_entity.id
_entity.type
_entity.pdbx_description
1 polymer ?
#
loop_
_entity_poly.entity_id
_entity_poly.type
_entity_poly.pdbx_seq_one_letter_code
_entity_poly.pdbx_strand_id
1 'polypeptide(L)'
;MNAPQTSSRWQFWIDRGGTFTDVVGKRPDGSLVTHKLLSENPEQYRDAAVAGIRHLLGLQPGEPVTPDLVECVKMGTTVATNALLERKGEPTLLVTTKGFKDALRIAYQRRPRLFDRQIVLPELLYERVIEACERVGGHGEMVEPLDEAHLRERLWAAYDAGLR
;
A
#
# COMPACT_ATOMS: atom_id res chain seq x y z
N MET A 1 -1.95 -26.32 34.31
CA MET A 1 -2.09 -24.89 33.98
C MET A 1 -0.76 -24.46 33.39
N ASN A 2 -0.68 -24.26 32.06
CA ASN A 2 0.57 -23.86 31.42
C ASN A 2 0.80 -22.37 31.72
N ALA A 3 1.90 -22.06 32.41
CA ALA A 3 2.38 -20.70 32.55
C ALA A 3 2.58 -20.08 31.15
N PRO A 4 2.26 -18.79 30.94
CA PRO A 4 2.53 -18.15 29.67
C PRO A 4 4.04 -18.24 29.42
N GLN A 5 4.44 -18.83 28.29
CA GLN A 5 5.82 -18.75 27.82
C GLN A 5 6.17 -17.27 27.67
N THR A 6 6.90 -16.73 28.64
CA THR A 6 7.54 -15.43 28.53
C THR A 6 8.56 -15.55 27.42
N SER A 7 8.20 -15.08 26.23
CA SER A 7 9.16 -14.88 25.15
C SER A 7 10.32 -14.07 25.70
N SER A 8 11.54 -14.59 25.57
CA SER A 8 12.77 -13.90 25.99
C SER A 8 13.14 -12.74 25.06
N ARG A 9 12.27 -12.40 24.09
CA ARG A 9 12.53 -11.44 23.02
C ARG A 9 11.48 -10.33 23.02
N TRP A 10 11.86 -9.19 22.43
CA TRP A 10 10.97 -8.06 22.31
C TRP A 10 9.85 -8.29 21.29
N GLN A 11 8.71 -7.67 21.52
CA GLN A 11 7.62 -7.57 20.54
C GLN A 11 7.30 -6.09 20.30
N PHE A 12 7.04 -5.71 19.06
CA PHE A 12 6.72 -4.32 18.71
C PHE A 12 5.39 -4.20 17.97
N TRP A 13 4.63 -3.16 18.33
CA TRP A 13 3.47 -2.67 17.58
C TRP A 13 3.72 -1.22 17.22
N ILE A 14 3.57 -0.90 15.95
CA ILE A 14 3.91 0.41 15.39
C ILE A 14 2.70 0.95 14.65
N ASP A 15 2.37 2.21 14.91
CA ASP A 15 1.41 2.98 14.12
C ASP A 15 2.13 4.16 13.48
N ARG A 16 2.32 4.08 12.16
CA ARG A 16 2.92 5.17 11.38
C ARG A 16 1.82 6.09 10.86
N GLY A 17 1.66 7.22 11.54
CA GLY A 17 0.81 8.34 11.13
C GLY A 17 1.51 9.30 10.16
N GLY A 18 0.79 10.36 9.77
CA GLY A 18 1.35 11.45 8.94
C GLY A 18 2.40 12.28 9.69
N THR A 19 2.09 12.75 10.89
CA THR A 19 3.01 13.60 11.68
C THR A 19 3.91 12.80 12.61
N PHE A 20 3.35 11.78 13.28
CA PHE A 20 4.04 11.00 14.30
C PHE A 20 3.95 9.50 14.03
N THR A 21 4.99 8.80 14.45
CA THR A 21 5.03 7.35 14.54
C THR A 21 5.03 6.96 16.02
N ASP A 22 4.02 6.19 16.41
CA ASP A 22 3.88 5.65 17.76
C ASP A 22 4.41 4.21 17.79
N VAL A 23 5.34 3.93 18.69
CA VAL A 23 5.96 2.61 18.86
C VAL A 23 5.64 2.10 20.26
N VAL A 24 5.03 0.92 20.34
CA VAL A 24 4.81 0.18 21.58
C VAL A 24 5.74 -1.03 21.57
N GLY A 25 6.65 -1.11 22.53
CA GLY A 25 7.53 -2.25 22.75
C GLY A 25 7.11 -3.03 23.99
N LYS A 26 6.99 -4.35 23.86
CA LYS A 26 6.90 -5.27 24.99
C LYS A 26 8.26 -5.90 25.22
N ARG A 27 8.78 -5.71 26.43
CA ARG A 27 10.04 -6.30 26.90
C ARG A 27 9.89 -7.81 27.13
N PRO A 28 11.01 -8.54 27.18
CA PRO A 28 11.03 -9.95 27.60
C PRO A 28 10.39 -10.22 28.97
N ASP A 29 10.49 -9.26 29.89
CA ASP A 29 9.85 -9.33 31.22
C ASP A 29 8.33 -9.10 31.19
N GLY A 30 7.76 -8.82 30.01
CA GLY A 30 6.36 -8.55 29.79
C GLY A 30 5.93 -7.10 29.97
N SER A 31 6.82 -6.22 30.45
CA SER A 31 6.53 -4.79 30.61
C SER A 31 6.37 -4.09 29.26
N LEU A 32 5.51 -3.07 29.23
CA LEU A 32 5.28 -2.24 28.04
C LEU A 32 6.02 -0.92 28.17
N VAL A 33 6.57 -0.47 27.05
CA VAL A 33 7.08 0.90 26.85
C VAL A 33 6.57 1.47 25.57
N THR A 34 6.45 2.80 25.57
CA THR A 34 6.05 3.55 24.39
C THR A 34 7.17 4.51 24.01
N HIS A 35 7.24 4.80 22.71
CA HIS A 35 8.09 5.83 22.16
C HIS A 35 7.36 6.53 21.02
N LYS A 36 7.55 7.85 20.91
CA LYS A 36 6.90 8.67 19.89
C LYS A 36 7.95 9.45 19.14
N LEU A 37 7.95 9.32 17.82
CA LEU A 37 8.89 9.99 16.93
C LEU A 37 8.13 10.79 15.88
N LEU A 38 8.76 11.82 15.33
CA LEU A 38 8.27 12.44 14.08
C LEU A 38 8.32 11.38 12.97
N SER A 39 7.25 11.25 12.19
CA SER A 39 7.19 10.31 11.07
C SER A 39 8.22 10.59 9.98
N GLU A 40 8.61 11.86 9.83
CA GLU A 40 9.66 12.31 8.93
C GLU A 40 10.65 13.21 9.69
N ASN A 41 11.91 12.78 9.76
CA ASN A 41 13.02 13.56 10.30
C ASN A 41 14.35 13.06 9.68
N PRO A 42 14.58 13.35 8.40
CA PRO A 42 15.68 12.77 7.62
C PRO A 42 17.07 13.13 8.16
N GLU A 43 17.20 14.21 8.94
CA GLU A 43 18.45 14.61 9.60
C GLU A 43 18.87 13.66 10.73
N GLN A 44 17.92 12.98 11.37
CA GLN A 44 18.18 12.08 12.50
C GLN A 44 18.04 10.61 12.12
N TYR A 45 17.07 10.26 11.27
CA TYR A 45 16.81 8.88 10.89
C TYR A 45 16.09 8.78 9.54
N ARG A 46 16.33 7.68 8.82
CA ARG A 46 15.67 7.40 7.54
C ARG A 46 14.24 6.91 7.69
N ASP A 47 13.96 6.14 8.75
CA ASP A 47 12.64 5.57 9.01
C ASP A 47 12.35 5.60 10.51
N ALA A 48 11.21 6.21 10.88
CA ALA A 48 10.81 6.42 12.26
C ALA A 48 10.48 5.11 13.01
N ALA A 49 9.94 4.11 12.31
CA ALA A 49 9.61 2.81 12.90
C ALA A 49 10.89 2.06 13.27
N VAL A 50 11.86 2.03 12.35
CA VAL A 50 13.18 1.44 12.62
C VAL A 50 13.89 2.19 13.74
N ALA A 51 13.91 3.53 13.71
CA ALA A 51 14.53 4.33 14.76
C ALA A 51 13.90 4.07 16.14
N GLY A 52 12.58 4.00 16.23
CA GLY A 52 11.88 3.72 17.48
C GLY A 52 12.22 2.34 18.08
N ILE A 53 12.28 1.31 17.24
CA ILE A 53 12.74 -0.03 17.66
C ILE A 53 14.16 0.05 18.23
N ARG A 54 15.08 0.70 17.51
CA ARG A 54 16.49 0.82 17.93
C ARG A 54 16.65 1.56 19.24
N HIS A 55 15.93 2.66 19.42
CA HIS A 55 15.95 3.43 20.67
C HIS A 55 15.47 2.59 21.85
N LEU A 56 14.38 1.82 21.69
CA LEU A 56 13.84 0.97 22.75
C LEU A 56 14.73 -0.24 23.07
N LEU A 57 15.45 -0.76 22.07
CA LEU A 57 16.47 -1.80 22.24
C LEU A 57 17.80 -1.25 22.80
N GLY A 58 18.00 0.07 22.83
CA GLY A 58 19.24 0.70 23.27
C GLY A 58 20.43 0.52 22.32
N LEU A 59 20.16 0.27 21.04
CA LEU A 59 21.20 -0.02 20.04
C LEU A 59 21.99 1.23 19.64
N GLN A 60 23.31 1.08 19.55
CA GLN A 60 24.22 2.11 19.05
C GLN A 60 24.13 2.24 17.51
N PRO A 61 24.60 3.36 16.92
CA PRO A 61 24.65 3.50 15.46
C PRO A 61 25.41 2.33 14.79
N GLY A 62 24.80 1.74 13.76
CA GLY A 62 25.39 0.62 13.00
C GLY A 62 25.10 -0.78 13.55
N GLU A 63 24.65 -0.92 14.80
CA GLU A 63 24.28 -2.24 15.33
C GLU A 63 23.01 -2.78 14.65
N PRO A 64 22.96 -4.04 14.20
CA PRO A 64 21.79 -4.58 13.52
C PRO A 64 20.65 -4.91 14.52
N VAL A 65 19.40 -4.79 14.06
CA VAL A 65 18.27 -5.43 14.74
C VAL A 65 18.23 -6.89 14.29
N THR A 66 18.44 -7.84 15.20
CA THR A 66 18.50 -9.27 14.88
C THR A 66 17.21 -10.01 15.29
N PRO A 67 16.88 -11.15 14.64
CA PRO A 67 15.77 -12.00 15.06
C PRO A 67 15.91 -12.54 16.49
N ASP A 68 17.12 -12.61 17.03
CA ASP A 68 17.36 -13.04 18.41
C ASP A 68 16.90 -12.00 19.44
N LEU A 69 16.81 -10.72 19.05
CA LEU A 69 16.33 -9.63 19.91
C LEU A 69 14.82 -9.42 19.80
N VAL A 70 14.25 -9.69 18.62
CA VAL A 70 12.87 -9.34 18.28
C VAL A 70 12.11 -10.55 17.78
N GLU A 71 11.03 -10.90 18.48
CA GLU A 71 10.13 -11.98 18.10
C GLU A 71 9.21 -11.57 16.96
N CYS A 72 8.60 -10.39 17.06
CA CYS A 72 7.70 -9.89 16.02
C CYS A 72 7.64 -8.37 15.99
N VAL A 73 7.34 -7.85 14.79
CA VAL A 73 7.00 -6.45 14.55
C VAL A 73 5.68 -6.44 13.81
N LYS A 74 4.69 -5.74 14.36
CA LYS A 74 3.40 -5.50 13.73
C LYS A 74 3.30 -4.02 13.43
N MET A 75 3.06 -3.66 12.17
CA MET A 75 2.98 -2.26 11.76
C MET A 75 1.65 -1.98 11.07
N GLY A 76 0.89 -1.04 11.65
CA GLY A 76 -0.17 -0.31 10.97
C GLY A 76 0.40 0.99 10.41
N THR A 77 -0.10 1.41 9.26
CA THR A 77 0.29 2.69 8.65
C THR A 77 -0.91 3.32 7.96
N THR A 78 -0.98 4.64 8.04
CA THR A 78 -1.99 5.45 7.33
C THR A 78 -1.45 6.02 6.01
N VAL A 79 -0.17 5.78 5.69
CA VAL A 79 0.51 6.36 4.51
C VAL A 79 -0.24 6.02 3.22
N ALA A 80 -0.63 4.76 3.01
CA ALA A 80 -1.30 4.34 1.79
C ALA A 80 -2.71 4.96 1.64
N THR A 81 -3.47 5.03 2.74
CA THR A 81 -4.80 5.63 2.73
C THR A 81 -4.73 7.14 2.49
N ASN A 82 -3.78 7.84 3.12
CA ASN A 82 -3.59 9.27 2.89
C ASN A 82 -3.10 9.55 1.48
N ALA A 83 -2.17 8.74 0.95
CA ALA A 83 -1.74 8.83 -0.44
C ALA A 83 -2.92 8.72 -1.42
N LEU A 84 -3.85 7.78 -1.17
CA LEU A 84 -5.07 7.63 -1.97
C LEU A 84 -6.02 8.84 -1.85
N LEU A 85 -6.26 9.31 -0.62
CA LEU A 85 -7.16 10.44 -0.36
C LEU A 85 -6.61 11.76 -0.91
N GLU A 86 -5.30 11.98 -0.81
CA GLU A 86 -4.60 13.18 -1.28
C GLU A 86 -4.18 13.08 -2.75
N ARG A 87 -4.49 11.97 -3.44
CA ARG A 87 -4.08 11.70 -4.83
C ARG A 87 -2.56 11.81 -5.03
N LYS A 88 -1.78 11.45 -4.02
CA LYS A 88 -0.32 11.38 -4.06
C LYS A 88 0.10 9.97 -4.41
N GLY A 89 0.06 9.65 -5.70
CA GLY A 89 0.56 8.39 -6.24
C GLY A 89 1.21 8.61 -7.60
N GLU A 90 1.80 7.56 -8.14
CA GLU A 90 2.32 7.59 -9.51
C GLU A 90 1.18 7.48 -10.51
N PRO A 91 1.28 8.14 -11.69
CA PRO A 91 0.37 7.93 -12.80
C PRO A 91 0.22 6.46 -13.17
N THR A 92 -1.03 5.99 -13.33
CA THR A 92 -1.30 4.58 -13.64
C THR A 92 -1.99 4.39 -14.98
N LEU A 93 -1.67 3.28 -15.64
CA LEU A 93 -2.29 2.83 -16.88
C LEU A 93 -3.26 1.68 -16.57
N LEU A 94 -4.50 1.77 -17.05
CA LEU A 94 -5.44 0.65 -17.02
C LEU A 94 -5.36 -0.15 -18.31
N VAL A 95 -5.07 -1.45 -18.22
CA VAL A 95 -5.25 -2.38 -19.34
C VAL A 95 -6.52 -3.18 -19.10
N THR A 96 -7.42 -3.22 -20.09
CA THR A 96 -8.69 -3.94 -19.99
C THR A 96 -9.06 -4.56 -21.34
N THR A 97 -10.01 -5.49 -21.34
CA THR A 97 -10.48 -6.13 -22.56
C THR A 97 -11.09 -5.12 -23.53
N LYS A 98 -10.87 -5.29 -24.83
CA LYS A 98 -11.48 -4.45 -25.87
C LYS A 98 -13.01 -4.37 -25.72
N GLY A 99 -13.54 -3.16 -25.78
CA GLY A 99 -14.95 -2.85 -25.54
C GLY A 99 -15.28 -2.53 -24.07
N PHE A 100 -14.33 -2.64 -23.14
CA PHE A 100 -14.55 -2.44 -21.70
C PHE A 100 -13.83 -1.23 -21.11
N LYS A 101 -13.26 -0.34 -21.94
CA LYS A 101 -12.51 0.85 -21.47
C LYS A 101 -13.26 1.71 -20.44
N ASP A 102 -14.58 1.77 -20.53
CA ASP A 102 -15.43 2.61 -19.68
C ASP A 102 -15.99 1.87 -18.46
N ALA A 103 -15.64 0.60 -18.24
CA ALA A 103 -16.21 -0.23 -17.18
C ALA A 103 -16.06 0.40 -15.78
N LEU A 104 -14.88 0.90 -15.44
CA LEU A 104 -14.64 1.56 -14.14
C LEU A 104 -15.26 2.96 -14.05
N ARG A 105 -15.45 3.63 -15.18
CA ARG A 105 -16.15 4.93 -15.25
C ARG A 105 -17.65 4.78 -15.05
N ILE A 106 -18.24 3.75 -15.64
CA ILE A 106 -19.66 3.40 -15.48
C ILE A 106 -19.91 2.84 -14.07
N ALA A 107 -18.96 2.05 -13.57
CA ALA A 107 -19.03 1.36 -12.29
C ALA A 107 -20.37 0.59 -12.16
N TYR A 108 -20.96 0.58 -10.96
CA TYR A 108 -22.22 -0.11 -10.68
C TYR A 108 -23.47 0.74 -10.96
N GLN A 109 -23.32 1.94 -11.54
CA GLN A 109 -24.40 2.91 -11.74
C GLN A 109 -25.23 3.22 -10.48
N ARG A 110 -24.67 2.98 -9.28
CA ARG A 110 -25.34 3.28 -8.01
C ARG A 110 -25.56 4.79 -7.91
N ARG A 111 -26.78 5.21 -7.56
CA ARG A 111 -27.14 6.62 -7.31
C ARG A 111 -27.43 6.85 -5.83
N PRO A 112 -26.42 7.22 -5.00
CA PRO A 112 -26.64 7.56 -3.59
C PRO A 112 -27.65 8.69 -3.41
N ARG A 113 -27.67 9.65 -4.35
CA ARG A 113 -28.65 10.73 -4.44
C ARG A 113 -29.49 10.54 -5.71
N LEU A 114 -30.62 9.86 -5.58
CA LEU A 114 -31.42 9.36 -6.71
C LEU A 114 -31.97 10.48 -7.62
N PHE A 115 -32.29 11.63 -7.04
CA PHE A 115 -32.97 12.74 -7.71
C PHE A 115 -32.03 13.84 -8.25
N ASP A 116 -30.72 13.69 -8.04
CA ASP A 116 -29.76 14.64 -8.60
C ASP A 116 -29.79 14.58 -10.14
N ARG A 117 -30.13 15.71 -10.77
CA ARG A 117 -30.11 15.85 -12.23
C ARG A 117 -28.68 15.93 -12.78
N GLN A 118 -27.76 16.43 -11.97
CA GLN A 118 -26.33 16.50 -12.29
C GLN A 118 -25.59 15.39 -11.54
N ILE A 119 -25.22 14.33 -12.26
CA ILE A 119 -24.46 13.21 -11.70
C ILE A 119 -22.98 13.57 -11.72
N VAL A 120 -22.37 13.67 -10.54
CA VAL A 120 -20.93 13.84 -10.39
C VAL A 120 -20.30 12.47 -10.24
N LEU A 121 -19.49 12.08 -11.23
CA LEU A 121 -18.72 10.84 -11.16
C LEU A 121 -17.46 11.05 -10.31
N PRO A 122 -17.02 10.05 -9.53
CA PRO A 122 -15.71 10.08 -8.91
C PRO A 122 -14.61 10.25 -9.97
N GLU A 123 -13.57 10.98 -9.60
CA GLU A 123 -12.36 11.05 -10.42
C GLU A 123 -11.68 9.68 -10.47
N LEU A 124 -11.28 9.26 -11.67
CA LEU A 124 -10.64 7.97 -11.93
C LEU A 124 -9.20 7.97 -11.39
N LEU A 125 -8.66 6.79 -11.07
CA LEU A 125 -7.28 6.66 -10.56
C LEU A 125 -6.25 6.49 -11.67
N TYR A 126 -6.68 6.03 -12.85
CA TYR A 126 -5.83 5.84 -14.01
C TYR A 126 -5.84 7.07 -14.91
N GLU A 127 -4.73 7.31 -15.59
CA GLU A 127 -4.56 8.41 -16.54
C GLU A 127 -5.00 8.01 -17.95
N ARG A 128 -4.72 6.75 -18.34
CA ARG A 128 -4.98 6.24 -19.69
C ARG A 128 -5.52 4.82 -19.63
N VAL A 129 -6.25 4.43 -20.67
CA VAL A 129 -6.71 3.06 -20.87
C VAL A 129 -6.13 2.48 -22.16
N ILE A 130 -5.64 1.25 -22.09
CA ILE A 130 -5.34 0.41 -23.25
C ILE A 130 -6.35 -0.74 -23.29
N GLU A 131 -7.00 -0.87 -24.42
CA GLU A 131 -7.86 -2.00 -24.72
C GLU A 131 -7.03 -3.13 -25.34
N ALA A 132 -6.88 -4.23 -24.61
CA ALA A 132 -6.26 -5.45 -25.11
C ALA A 132 -7.23 -6.18 -26.05
N CYS A 133 -6.76 -6.49 -27.26
CA CYS A 133 -7.49 -7.35 -28.20
C CYS A 133 -7.39 -8.80 -27.70
N GLU A 134 -8.36 -9.19 -26.89
CA GLU A 134 -8.51 -10.54 -26.34
C GLU A 134 -9.99 -10.77 -25.95
N ARG A 135 -10.36 -12.03 -25.75
CA ARG A 135 -11.62 -12.40 -25.08
C ARG A 135 -11.51 -13.75 -24.40
N VAL A 136 -11.84 -13.76 -23.11
CA VAL A 136 -12.19 -14.98 -22.36
C VAL A 136 -13.70 -15.01 -22.08
N GLY A 137 -14.32 -16.16 -22.30
CA GLY A 137 -15.74 -16.39 -22.05
C GLY A 137 -16.07 -16.67 -20.58
N GLY A 138 -17.36 -16.74 -20.27
CA GLY A 138 -17.84 -16.88 -18.89
C GLY A 138 -17.49 -18.21 -18.23
N HIS A 139 -17.14 -19.23 -19.02
CA HIS A 139 -16.69 -20.54 -18.54
C HIS A 139 -15.17 -20.70 -18.60
N GLY A 140 -14.43 -19.62 -18.88
CA GLY A 140 -12.97 -19.61 -18.95
C GLY A 140 -12.40 -20.04 -20.30
N GLU A 141 -13.25 -20.28 -21.30
CA GLU A 141 -12.86 -20.60 -22.66
C GLU A 141 -12.23 -19.39 -23.37
N MET A 142 -11.20 -19.62 -24.16
CA MET A 142 -10.57 -18.58 -24.98
C MET A 142 -11.41 -18.35 -26.24
N VAL A 143 -12.06 -17.19 -26.33
CA VAL A 143 -12.90 -16.80 -27.48
C VAL A 143 -12.06 -16.06 -28.51
N GLU A 144 -11.18 -15.18 -28.06
CA GLU A 144 -10.20 -14.47 -28.90
C GLU A 144 -8.85 -14.49 -28.16
N PRO A 145 -7.80 -15.06 -28.77
CA PRO A 145 -6.47 -15.06 -28.16
C PRO A 145 -5.93 -13.62 -28.06
N LEU A 146 -5.09 -13.38 -27.07
CA LEU A 146 -4.45 -12.08 -26.89
C LEU A 146 -3.54 -11.74 -28.07
N ASP A 147 -3.77 -10.58 -28.68
CA ASP A 147 -2.80 -9.96 -29.58
C ASP A 147 -1.66 -9.31 -28.77
N GLU A 148 -0.65 -10.12 -28.45
CA GLU A 148 0.51 -9.68 -27.68
C GLU A 148 1.32 -8.60 -28.40
N ALA A 149 1.40 -8.66 -29.73
CA ALA A 149 2.18 -7.69 -30.50
C ALA A 149 1.53 -6.31 -30.42
N HIS A 150 0.22 -6.24 -30.61
CA HIS A 150 -0.56 -5.02 -30.47
C HIS A 150 -0.50 -4.45 -29.04
N LEU A 151 -0.66 -5.31 -28.03
CA LEU A 151 -0.60 -4.86 -26.64
C LEU A 151 0.80 -4.33 -26.28
N ARG A 152 1.85 -5.04 -26.68
CA ARG A 152 3.24 -4.63 -26.42
C ARG A 152 3.58 -3.28 -27.03
N GLU A 153 3.19 -3.03 -28.27
CA GLU A 153 3.39 -1.75 -28.95
C GLU A 153 2.76 -0.60 -28.14
N ARG A 154 1.52 -0.78 -27.67
CA ARG A 154 0.81 0.24 -26.90
C ARG A 154 1.38 0.44 -25.50
N LEU A 155 1.87 -0.61 -24.86
CA LEU A 155 2.55 -0.52 -23.56
C LEU A 155 3.84 0.29 -23.69
N TRP A 156 4.65 0.05 -24.73
CA TRP A 156 5.85 0.84 -25.00
C TRP A 156 5.52 2.30 -25.26
N ALA A 157 4.49 2.58 -26.06
CA ALA A 157 4.05 3.97 -26.30
C ALA A 157 3.58 4.68 -25.01
N ALA A 158 2.97 3.95 -24.07
CA ALA A 158 2.59 4.50 -22.76
C ALA A 158 3.82 4.75 -21.88
N TYR A 159 4.78 3.83 -21.88
CA TYR A 159 6.05 3.96 -21.17
C TYR A 159 6.86 5.17 -21.66
N ASP A 160 7.00 5.31 -22.98
CA ASP A 160 7.70 6.43 -23.63
C ASP A 160 7.00 7.78 -23.36
N ALA A 161 5.69 7.75 -23.09
CA ALA A 161 4.91 8.92 -22.66
C ALA A 161 5.04 9.24 -21.16
N GLY A 162 5.81 8.48 -20.39
CA GLY A 162 6.11 8.73 -18.98
C GLY A 162 5.30 7.92 -17.97
N LEU A 163 4.43 7.00 -18.40
CA LEU A 163 3.74 6.07 -17.51
C LEU A 163 4.67 4.89 -17.20
N ARG A 164 5.29 4.90 -16.01
CA ARG A 164 6.38 3.97 -15.63
C ARG A 164 5.91 2.67 -14.99
#